data_AF-A0A2I1R5B9-F1
#
_entry.id   AF-A0A2I1R5B9-F1
#
_cell.length_a   1.000
_cell.length_b   1.000
_cell.length_c   1.000
_cell.angle_alpha   90.00
_cell.angle_beta   90.00
_cell.angle_gamma   90.00
#
_symmetry.space_group_name_H-M   'P 1'
#
loop_
_entity.id
_entity.type
_entity.pdbx_description
1 polymer ?
#
loop_
_entity_poly.entity_id
_entity_poly.type
_entity_poly.pdbx_seq_one_letter_code
_entity_poly.pdbx_strand_id
1 'polypeptide(L)'
;MSSQVESGNWSEGFLVRAAQRSERADPQWSAGSRLDPAIVRSLQKFQVGESGDGFHLIANAADAGDRDYEAAVRLFVAEEQNHARMLALLLRASGAQTKRWHWSDSVFVHLRRLLGLRLELMVLTIAEVVALRYYRALADGGSDRLLTDVAERILADERHHVPFQIRRLRLGFRGTSEAARIAIKQTWRAMALAVIVVVAIDHGRALGVCGVSRRRFVTDTIQIFDDTATSVFSLPRTSDRQ
;
A
#
# COMPACT_ATOMS: atom_id res chain seq x y z
N MET A 1 -12.81 26.75 -15.82
CA MET A 1 -12.04 25.66 -16.46
C MET A 1 -11.07 24.95 -15.49
N SER A 2 -11.25 25.04 -14.16
CA SER A 2 -10.33 24.43 -13.18
C SER A 2 -10.85 23.17 -12.49
N SER A 3 -12.04 22.66 -12.85
CA SER A 3 -12.60 21.42 -12.28
C SER A 3 -12.27 20.16 -13.09
N GLN A 4 -11.90 20.30 -14.38
CA GLN A 4 -11.60 19.16 -15.26
C GLN A 4 -10.16 18.62 -15.09
N VAL A 5 -9.22 19.44 -14.59
CA VAL A 5 -7.82 19.01 -14.39
C VAL A 5 -7.68 18.05 -13.21
N GLU A 6 -8.60 18.10 -12.23
CA GLU A 6 -8.58 17.17 -11.09
C GLU A 6 -9.24 15.81 -11.40
N SER A 7 -9.93 15.66 -12.54
CA SER A 7 -10.70 14.47 -12.94
C SER A 7 -10.16 13.74 -14.17
N GLY A 8 -8.87 13.90 -14.50
CA GLY A 8 -8.23 13.18 -15.61
C GLY A 8 -6.79 12.76 -15.29
N ASN A 9 -6.25 11.83 -16.07
CA ASN A 9 -4.90 11.26 -15.95
C ASN A 9 -4.68 10.44 -14.68
N TRP A 10 -5.67 9.68 -14.24
CA TRP A 10 -5.51 8.66 -13.20
C TRP A 10 -4.58 7.55 -13.68
N SER A 11 -4.74 7.09 -14.92
CA SER A 11 -3.99 5.93 -15.43
C SER A 11 -2.58 6.27 -15.91
N GLU A 12 -2.30 7.53 -16.24
CA GLU A 12 -1.04 7.97 -16.86
C GLU A 12 0.19 7.52 -16.06
N GLY A 13 0.20 7.80 -14.75
CA GLY A 13 1.29 7.40 -13.86
C GLY A 13 1.50 5.88 -13.84
N PHE A 14 0.42 5.11 -13.79
CA PHE A 14 0.48 3.65 -13.80
C PHE A 14 0.93 3.09 -15.15
N LEU A 15 0.53 3.69 -16.27
CA LEU A 15 0.96 3.29 -17.61
C LEU A 15 2.46 3.49 -17.80
N VAL A 16 2.99 4.63 -17.37
CA VAL A 16 4.44 4.91 -17.41
C VAL A 16 5.21 3.86 -16.59
N ARG A 17 4.72 3.52 -15.39
CA ARG A 17 5.36 2.51 -14.54
C ARG A 17 5.25 1.10 -15.11
N ALA A 18 4.12 0.77 -15.75
CA ALA A 18 3.95 -0.50 -16.44
C ALA A 18 4.96 -0.66 -17.59
N ALA A 19 5.14 0.40 -18.39
CA ALA A 19 6.17 0.42 -19.43
C ALA A 19 7.58 0.26 -18.85
N GLN A 20 7.94 1.04 -17.83
CA GLN A 20 9.24 0.94 -17.16
C GLN A 20 9.50 -0.46 -16.57
N ARG A 21 8.49 -1.11 -16.00
CA ARG A 21 8.61 -2.49 -15.51
C ARG A 21 8.81 -3.50 -16.62
N SER A 22 8.18 -3.30 -17.78
CA SER A 22 8.34 -4.22 -18.92
C SER A 22 9.75 -4.16 -19.52
N GLU A 23 10.43 -3.02 -19.39
CA GLU A 23 11.82 -2.82 -19.84
C GLU A 23 12.85 -3.22 -18.78
N ARG A 24 12.51 -3.09 -17.49
CA ARG A 24 13.41 -3.43 -16.39
C ARG A 24 13.50 -4.94 -16.23
N ALA A 25 14.72 -5.48 -16.29
CA ALA A 25 14.97 -6.88 -16.00
C ALA A 25 14.46 -7.29 -14.60
N ASP A 26 13.90 -8.50 -14.53
CA ASP A 26 13.54 -9.15 -13.28
C ASP A 26 14.79 -9.28 -12.37
N PRO A 27 14.61 -9.32 -11.03
CA PRO A 27 15.70 -9.62 -10.10
C PRO A 27 16.44 -10.91 -10.49
N GLN A 28 17.73 -10.99 -10.14
CA GLN A 28 18.57 -12.15 -10.48
C GLN A 28 18.24 -13.37 -9.59
N TRP A 29 17.06 -13.96 -9.78
CA TRP A 29 16.52 -15.04 -8.94
C TRP A 29 17.48 -16.25 -8.81
N SER A 30 18.27 -16.52 -9.85
CA SER A 30 19.25 -17.61 -9.88
C SER A 30 20.42 -17.43 -8.93
N ALA A 31 20.67 -16.21 -8.43
CA ALA A 31 21.71 -15.97 -7.43
C ALA A 31 21.38 -16.65 -6.08
N GLY A 32 20.11 -17.00 -5.86
CA GLY A 32 19.61 -17.52 -4.59
C GLY A 32 19.60 -16.46 -3.50
N SER A 33 18.90 -16.75 -2.40
CA SER A 33 18.78 -15.84 -1.26
C SER A 33 19.00 -16.61 0.03
N ARG A 34 19.61 -15.98 1.04
CA ARG A 34 19.79 -16.55 2.38
C ARG A 34 19.09 -15.67 3.41
N LEU A 35 17.77 -15.75 3.40
CA LEU A 35 16.92 -14.96 4.27
C LEU A 35 16.93 -15.50 5.71
N ASP A 36 16.92 -14.58 6.67
CA ASP A 36 16.65 -14.93 8.06
C ASP A 36 15.26 -15.58 8.20
N PRO A 37 15.08 -16.65 8.99
CA PRO A 37 13.79 -17.29 9.18
C PRO A 37 12.68 -16.35 9.66
N ALA A 38 13.00 -15.29 10.40
CA ALA A 38 12.05 -14.26 10.78
C ALA A 38 11.58 -13.45 9.57
N ILE A 39 12.49 -13.11 8.64
CA ILE A 39 12.15 -12.44 7.37
C ILE A 39 11.28 -13.37 6.53
N VAL A 40 11.64 -14.65 6.37
CA VAL A 40 10.83 -15.64 5.63
C VAL A 40 9.39 -15.67 6.15
N ARG A 41 9.19 -15.83 7.47
CA ARG A 41 7.85 -15.86 8.08
C ARG A 41 7.07 -14.56 7.86
N SER A 42 7.77 -13.44 7.87
CA SER A 42 7.20 -12.11 7.65
C SER A 42 6.73 -11.94 6.20
N LEU A 43 7.60 -12.27 5.23
CA LEU A 43 7.29 -12.19 3.80
C LEU A 43 6.16 -13.12 3.40
N GLN A 44 6.06 -14.31 4.01
CA GLN A 44 4.94 -15.23 3.77
C GLN A 44 3.58 -14.61 4.10
N LYS A 45 3.49 -13.76 5.13
CA LYS A 45 2.24 -13.06 5.48
C LYS A 45 1.97 -11.88 4.54
N PHE A 46 2.98 -11.05 4.28
CA PHE A 46 2.86 -9.94 3.33
C PHE A 46 2.46 -10.42 1.94
N GLN A 47 3.06 -11.52 1.46
CA GLN A 47 2.71 -12.11 0.16
C GLN A 47 1.22 -12.48 0.04
N VAL A 48 0.59 -12.94 1.12
CA VAL A 48 -0.85 -13.21 1.14
C VAL A 48 -1.64 -11.90 1.08
N GLY A 49 -1.21 -10.87 1.81
CA GLY A 49 -1.81 -9.54 1.77
C GLY A 49 -1.82 -8.91 0.38
N GLU A 50 -0.72 -9.01 -0.37
CA GLU A 50 -0.58 -8.48 -1.74
C GLU A 50 -1.36 -9.30 -2.78
N SER A 51 -1.76 -10.53 -2.45
CA SER A 51 -2.35 -11.47 -3.43
C SER A 51 -3.84 -11.26 -3.74
N GLY A 52 -4.41 -10.12 -3.34
CA GLY A 52 -5.82 -9.80 -3.57
C GLY A 52 -6.18 -9.72 -5.06
N ASP A 53 -7.35 -10.23 -5.44
CA ASP A 53 -7.83 -10.19 -6.82
C ASP A 53 -8.33 -8.80 -7.27
N GLY A 54 -8.53 -7.87 -6.32
CA GLY A 54 -9.03 -6.52 -6.57
C GLY A 54 -10.48 -6.46 -7.04
N PHE A 55 -11.24 -7.55 -6.99
CA PHE A 55 -12.57 -7.64 -7.59
C PHE A 55 -13.53 -6.55 -7.09
N HIS A 56 -13.63 -6.39 -5.76
CA HIS A 56 -14.50 -5.38 -5.15
C HIS A 56 -14.04 -3.95 -5.44
N LEU A 57 -12.73 -3.70 -5.40
CA LEU A 57 -12.14 -2.39 -5.69
C LEU A 57 -12.43 -1.97 -7.14
N ILE A 58 -12.29 -2.89 -8.09
CA ILE A 58 -12.59 -2.65 -9.50
C ILE A 58 -14.09 -2.39 -9.69
N ALA A 59 -14.97 -3.18 -9.05
CA ALA A 59 -16.41 -2.98 -9.12
C ALA A 59 -16.81 -1.60 -8.56
N ASN A 60 -16.32 -1.24 -7.37
CA ASN A 60 -16.55 0.05 -6.74
C ASN A 60 -15.98 1.22 -7.56
N ALA A 61 -14.88 1.02 -8.29
CA ALA A 61 -14.32 2.01 -9.20
C ALA A 61 -15.18 2.18 -10.47
N ALA A 62 -15.71 1.09 -11.03
CA ALA A 62 -16.63 1.12 -12.15
C ALA A 62 -17.95 1.84 -11.78
N ASP A 63 -18.50 1.53 -10.61
CA ASP A 63 -19.72 2.18 -10.08
C ASP A 63 -19.55 3.69 -9.85
N ALA A 64 -18.31 4.16 -9.69
CA ALA A 64 -18.01 5.58 -9.56
C ALA A 64 -18.11 6.37 -10.87
N GLY A 65 -18.23 5.70 -12.03
CA GLY A 65 -18.52 6.30 -13.33
C GLY A 65 -17.37 7.03 -14.03
N ASP A 66 -16.14 6.97 -13.49
CA ASP A 66 -14.94 7.55 -14.10
C ASP A 66 -14.10 6.44 -14.76
N ARG A 67 -14.16 6.35 -16.10
CA ARG A 67 -13.51 5.28 -16.87
C ARG A 67 -11.98 5.30 -16.77
N ASP A 68 -11.38 6.48 -16.63
CA ASP A 68 -9.93 6.62 -16.49
C ASP A 68 -9.49 6.18 -15.08
N TYR A 69 -10.29 6.51 -14.06
CA TYR A 69 -10.08 5.99 -12.71
C TYR A 69 -10.24 4.46 -12.64
N GLU A 70 -11.26 3.88 -13.29
CA GLU A 70 -11.40 2.42 -13.38
C GLU A 70 -10.17 1.77 -14.03
N ALA A 71 -9.68 2.34 -15.13
CA ALA A 71 -8.46 1.86 -15.79
C ALA A 71 -7.24 1.94 -14.87
N ALA A 72 -7.08 3.05 -14.13
CA ALA A 72 -6.01 3.21 -13.16
C ALA A 72 -6.09 2.17 -12.03
N VAL A 73 -7.28 1.88 -11.51
CA VAL A 73 -7.50 0.85 -10.49
C VAL A 73 -7.14 -0.54 -11.01
N ARG A 74 -7.46 -0.86 -12.26
CA ARG A 74 -7.05 -2.14 -12.87
C ARG A 74 -5.52 -2.25 -13.00
N LEU A 75 -4.85 -1.16 -13.37
CA LEU A 75 -3.39 -1.11 -13.43
C LEU A 75 -2.76 -1.22 -12.02
N PHE A 76 -3.32 -0.53 -11.02
CA PHE A 76 -2.94 -0.66 -9.62
C PHE A 76 -3.03 -2.13 -9.17
N VAL A 77 -4.16 -2.81 -9.40
CA VAL A 77 -4.31 -4.23 -9.04
C VAL A 77 -3.28 -5.11 -9.73
N ALA A 78 -2.91 -4.83 -10.97
CA ALA A 78 -1.85 -5.55 -11.66
C ALA A 78 -0.45 -5.31 -11.04
N GLU A 79 -0.20 -4.13 -10.47
CA GLU A 79 1.02 -3.83 -9.70
C GLU A 79 1.08 -4.65 -8.40
N GLU A 80 0.00 -4.64 -7.62
CA GLU A 80 -0.12 -5.42 -6.38
C GLU A 80 0.10 -6.92 -6.63
N GLN A 81 -0.48 -7.45 -7.71
CA GLN A 81 -0.27 -8.85 -8.12
C GLN A 81 1.19 -9.12 -8.49
N ASN A 82 1.88 -8.15 -9.09
CA ASN A 82 3.31 -8.26 -9.35
C ASN A 82 4.14 -8.21 -8.05
N HIS A 83 3.73 -7.46 -7.02
CA HIS A 83 4.37 -7.51 -5.70
C HIS A 83 4.23 -8.91 -5.09
N ALA A 84 3.02 -9.47 -5.09
CA ALA A 84 2.78 -10.84 -4.63
C ALA A 84 3.65 -11.86 -5.37
N ARG A 85 3.78 -11.72 -6.71
CA ARG A 85 4.67 -12.54 -7.54
C ARG A 85 6.13 -12.42 -7.12
N MET A 86 6.65 -11.21 -6.97
CA MET A 86 8.05 -10.98 -6.58
C MET A 86 8.35 -11.55 -5.19
N LEU A 87 7.42 -11.41 -4.24
CA LEU A 87 7.56 -12.01 -2.91
C LEU A 87 7.57 -13.54 -2.95
N ALA A 88 6.71 -14.15 -3.78
CA ALA A 88 6.69 -15.59 -3.98
C ALA A 88 8.00 -16.11 -4.59
N LEU A 89 8.56 -15.38 -5.57
CA LEU A 89 9.85 -15.70 -6.19
C LEU A 89 11.01 -15.53 -5.21
N LEU A 90 11.00 -14.48 -4.39
CA LEU A 90 11.99 -14.27 -3.33
C LEU A 90 11.97 -15.41 -2.29
N LEU A 91 10.78 -15.80 -1.84
CA LEU A 91 10.62 -16.95 -0.94
C LEU A 91 11.19 -18.22 -1.58
N ARG A 92 10.84 -18.50 -2.85
CA ARG A 92 11.36 -19.65 -3.59
C ARG A 92 12.88 -19.62 -3.74
N ALA A 93 13.46 -18.45 -4.05
CA ALA A 93 14.91 -18.26 -4.17
C ALA A 93 15.65 -18.49 -2.83
N SER A 94 14.95 -18.34 -1.70
CA SER A 94 15.45 -18.68 -0.36
C SER A 94 15.23 -20.13 0.06
N GLY A 95 14.63 -20.95 -0.80
CA GLY A 95 14.23 -22.33 -0.49
C GLY A 95 12.96 -22.44 0.38
N ALA A 96 12.27 -21.33 0.63
CA ALA A 96 11.02 -21.29 1.37
C ALA A 96 9.81 -21.43 0.43
N GLN A 97 8.71 -21.95 0.96
CA GLN A 97 7.42 -21.99 0.27
C GLN A 97 6.56 -20.77 0.65
N THR A 98 5.69 -20.34 -0.26
CA THR A 98 4.58 -19.44 0.09
C THR A 98 3.64 -20.15 1.07
N LYS A 99 3.08 -19.42 2.04
CA LYS A 99 2.03 -20.00 2.88
C LYS A 99 0.74 -20.09 2.07
N ARG A 100 0.10 -21.26 2.10
CA ARG A 100 -1.32 -21.35 1.74
C ARG A 100 -2.13 -20.70 2.86
N TRP A 101 -3.11 -19.92 2.44
CA TRP A 101 -4.08 -19.17 3.24
C TRP A 101 -4.42 -19.83 4.59
N HIS A 102 -4.20 -19.12 5.70
CA HIS A 102 -4.74 -19.49 7.01
C HIS A 102 -5.48 -18.32 7.64
N TRP A 103 -6.65 -18.65 8.19
CA TRP A 103 -7.79 -17.82 8.60
C TRP A 103 -7.58 -16.50 9.37
N SER A 104 -6.40 -16.20 9.93
CA SER A 104 -6.16 -14.91 10.62
C SER A 104 -6.12 -13.71 9.67
N ASP A 105 -5.93 -13.95 8.37
CA ASP A 105 -5.94 -12.92 7.32
C ASP A 105 -7.37 -12.46 6.94
N SER A 106 -8.40 -13.13 7.47
CA SER A 106 -9.80 -12.83 7.17
C SER A 106 -10.22 -11.43 7.60
N VAL A 107 -9.67 -10.85 8.67
CA VAL A 107 -10.14 -9.54 9.17
C VAL A 107 -9.85 -8.41 8.18
N PHE A 108 -8.67 -8.40 7.55
CA PHE A 108 -8.34 -7.41 6.51
C PHE A 108 -9.16 -7.62 5.25
N VAL A 109 -9.34 -8.87 4.81
CA VAL A 109 -10.14 -9.19 3.63
C VAL A 109 -11.62 -8.85 3.84
N HIS A 110 -12.15 -9.03 5.06
CA HIS A 110 -13.53 -8.68 5.38
C HIS A 110 -13.72 -7.17 5.60
N LEU A 111 -12.74 -6.47 6.19
CA LEU A 111 -12.72 -5.00 6.27
C LEU A 111 -12.59 -4.34 4.87
N ARG A 112 -11.96 -5.02 3.90
CA ARG A 112 -11.85 -4.54 2.51
C ARG A 112 -13.18 -4.65 1.74
N ARG A 113 -14.09 -5.53 2.17
CA ARG A 113 -15.42 -5.77 1.55
C ARG A 113 -16.52 -4.82 2.03
N LEU A 114 -16.18 -3.66 2.58
CA LEU A 114 -17.14 -2.76 3.21
C LEU A 114 -17.84 -1.79 2.23
N LEU A 115 -18.90 -1.16 2.73
CA LEU A 115 -19.93 -0.35 2.05
C LEU A 115 -19.39 0.84 1.23
N GLY A 116 -18.87 0.54 0.03
CA GLY A 116 -18.57 1.51 -1.04
C GLY A 116 -17.13 2.01 -1.08
N LEU A 117 -16.77 2.58 -2.24
CA LEU A 117 -15.40 2.93 -2.62
C LEU A 117 -14.62 3.71 -1.53
N ARG A 118 -15.23 4.73 -0.91
CA ARG A 118 -14.52 5.59 0.06
C ARG A 118 -13.95 4.81 1.24
N LEU A 119 -14.73 3.89 1.82
CA LEU A 119 -14.31 3.11 2.97
C LEU A 119 -13.25 2.08 2.58
N GLU A 120 -13.40 1.46 1.42
CA GLU A 120 -12.40 0.55 0.86
C GLU A 120 -11.05 1.26 0.66
N LEU A 121 -11.04 2.45 0.06
CA LEU A 121 -9.80 3.22 -0.12
C LEU A 121 -9.18 3.69 1.20
N MET A 122 -10.00 4.03 2.21
CA MET A 122 -9.49 4.36 3.55
C MET A 122 -8.77 3.17 4.19
N VAL A 123 -9.31 1.96 4.08
CA VAL A 123 -8.66 0.74 4.58
C VAL A 123 -7.40 0.43 3.77
N LEU A 124 -7.48 0.54 2.44
CA LEU A 124 -6.36 0.30 1.53
C LEU A 124 -5.17 1.22 1.80
N THR A 125 -5.41 2.52 2.00
CA THR A 125 -4.35 3.50 2.33
C THR A 125 -3.60 3.13 3.61
N ILE A 126 -4.26 2.51 4.60
CA ILE A 126 -3.54 2.03 5.80
C ILE A 126 -2.54 0.93 5.42
N ALA A 127 -2.95 0.01 4.55
CA ALA A 127 -2.09 -1.06 4.06
C ALA A 127 -0.89 -0.48 3.28
N GLU A 128 -1.12 0.48 2.37
CA GLU A 128 -0.06 1.14 1.60
C GLU A 128 0.94 1.89 2.50
N VAL A 129 0.47 2.62 3.52
CA VAL A 129 1.36 3.31 4.47
C VAL A 129 2.19 2.31 5.30
N VAL A 130 1.59 1.20 5.70
CA VAL A 130 2.29 0.09 6.37
C VAL A 130 3.33 -0.53 5.45
N ALA A 131 2.97 -0.82 4.20
CA ALA A 131 3.84 -1.36 3.17
C ALA A 131 5.04 -0.43 2.92
N LEU A 132 4.79 0.87 2.74
CA LEU A 132 5.84 1.88 2.55
C LEU A 132 6.87 1.84 3.68
N ARG A 133 6.44 1.81 4.95
CA ARG A 133 7.39 1.76 6.06
C ARG A 133 8.06 0.39 6.21
N TYR A 134 7.34 -0.69 5.91
CA TYR A 134 7.85 -2.06 5.99
C TYR A 134 8.92 -2.35 4.93
N TYR A 135 8.62 -2.11 3.66
CA TYR A 135 9.58 -2.33 2.57
C TYR A 135 10.77 -1.38 2.66
N ARG A 136 10.60 -0.17 3.21
CA ARG A 136 11.74 0.68 3.58
C ARG A 136 12.64 0.04 4.63
N ALA A 137 12.08 -0.62 5.65
CA ALA A 137 12.90 -1.34 6.62
C ALA A 137 13.72 -2.46 5.95
N LEU A 138 13.10 -3.21 5.04
CA LEU A 138 13.76 -4.30 4.32
C LEU A 138 14.83 -3.80 3.34
N ALA A 139 14.57 -2.69 2.64
CA ALA A 139 15.52 -2.09 1.72
C ALA A 139 16.73 -1.52 2.46
N ASP A 140 16.51 -0.72 3.52
CA ASP A 140 17.56 -0.03 4.26
C ASP A 140 18.38 -0.97 5.16
N GLY A 141 17.74 -2.02 5.71
CA GLY A 141 18.32 -2.91 6.72
C GLY A 141 18.53 -4.36 6.26
N GLY A 142 18.16 -4.71 5.03
CA GLY A 142 18.37 -6.04 4.47
C GLY A 142 19.85 -6.30 4.16
N SER A 143 20.36 -7.46 4.54
CA SER A 143 21.72 -7.91 4.20
C SER A 143 21.77 -8.79 2.94
N ASP A 144 20.62 -9.29 2.50
CA ASP A 144 20.48 -10.11 1.31
C ASP A 144 20.16 -9.25 0.08
N ARG A 145 20.94 -9.40 -0.99
CA ARG A 145 20.81 -8.56 -2.18
C ARG A 145 19.47 -8.70 -2.88
N LEU A 146 18.89 -9.91 -2.93
CA LEU A 146 17.58 -10.11 -3.55
C LEU A 146 16.46 -9.53 -2.69
N LEU A 147 16.57 -9.62 -1.37
CA LEU A 147 15.65 -8.94 -0.45
C LEU A 147 15.64 -7.43 -0.70
N THR A 148 16.83 -6.82 -0.76
CA THR A 148 16.95 -5.37 -0.99
C THR A 148 16.39 -4.95 -2.34
N ASP A 149 16.76 -5.61 -3.45
CA ASP A 149 16.25 -5.26 -4.79
C ASP A 149 14.72 -5.41 -4.88
N VAL A 150 14.16 -6.50 -4.33
CA VAL A 150 12.70 -6.70 -4.30
C VAL A 150 12.01 -5.63 -3.44
N ALA A 151 12.54 -5.37 -2.24
CA ALA A 151 11.97 -4.36 -1.35
C ALA A 151 12.03 -2.95 -1.95
N GLU A 152 13.11 -2.59 -2.63
CA GLU A 152 13.26 -1.30 -3.31
C GLU A 152 12.27 -1.14 -4.47
N ARG A 153 12.05 -2.21 -5.25
CA ARG A 153 11.07 -2.22 -6.36
C ARG A 153 9.66 -2.00 -5.84
N ILE A 154 9.25 -2.77 -4.83
CA ILE A 154 7.92 -2.62 -4.22
C ILE A 154 7.79 -1.23 -3.60
N LEU A 155 8.77 -0.80 -2.79
CA LEU A 155 8.80 0.52 -2.17
C LEU A 155 8.70 1.67 -3.18
N ALA A 156 9.23 1.50 -4.40
CA ALA A 156 9.10 2.51 -5.45
C ALA A 156 7.64 2.62 -5.94
N ASP A 157 6.90 1.52 -6.03
CA ASP A 157 5.48 1.51 -6.39
C ASP A 157 4.62 2.11 -5.26
N GLU A 158 4.85 1.71 -4.00
CA GLU A 158 4.11 2.22 -2.82
C GLU A 158 4.14 3.75 -2.70
N ARG A 159 5.26 4.38 -3.07
CA ARG A 159 5.40 5.85 -3.06
C ARG A 159 4.44 6.55 -4.02
N HIS A 160 3.91 5.85 -5.02
CA HIS A 160 2.93 6.36 -5.98
C HIS A 160 1.49 6.05 -5.58
N HIS A 161 1.27 4.94 -4.88
CA HIS A 161 -0.05 4.52 -4.44
C HIS A 161 -0.64 5.48 -3.41
N VAL A 162 0.14 5.90 -2.40
CA VAL A 162 -0.36 6.82 -1.37
C VAL A 162 -0.87 8.17 -1.95
N PRO A 163 -0.13 8.89 -2.83
CA PRO A 163 -0.66 10.05 -3.53
C PRO A 163 -1.92 9.78 -4.36
N PHE A 164 -2.00 8.62 -5.02
CA PHE A 164 -3.18 8.20 -5.78
C PHE A 164 -4.41 8.07 -4.87
N GLN A 165 -4.27 7.43 -3.71
CA GLN A 165 -5.35 7.34 -2.72
C GLN A 165 -5.74 8.70 -2.15
N ILE A 166 -4.75 9.53 -1.80
CA ILE A 166 -5.00 10.88 -1.30
C ILE A 166 -5.86 11.65 -2.31
N ARG A 167 -5.49 11.63 -3.60
CA ARG A 167 -6.23 12.34 -4.65
C ARG A 167 -7.68 11.87 -4.71
N ARG A 168 -7.92 10.55 -4.72
CA ARG A 168 -9.28 10.01 -4.82
C ARG A 168 -10.12 10.25 -3.56
N LEU A 169 -9.55 10.06 -2.37
CA LEU A 169 -10.22 10.31 -1.10
C LEU A 169 -10.57 11.79 -0.92
N ARG A 170 -9.69 12.71 -1.34
CA ARG A 170 -10.00 14.16 -1.36
C ARG A 170 -11.25 14.46 -2.17
N LEU A 171 -11.41 13.85 -3.34
CA LEU A 171 -12.64 13.97 -4.14
C LEU A 171 -13.86 13.42 -3.39
N GLY A 172 -13.72 12.23 -2.80
CA GLY A 172 -14.79 11.54 -2.07
C GLY A 172 -15.30 12.28 -0.82
N PHE A 173 -14.50 13.17 -0.23
CA PHE A 173 -14.87 13.94 0.97
C PHE A 173 -15.13 15.44 0.72
N ARG A 174 -15.17 15.90 -0.55
CA ARG A 174 -15.44 17.32 -0.88
C ARG A 174 -16.73 17.86 -0.29
N GLY A 175 -17.81 17.09 -0.35
CA GLY A 175 -19.13 17.48 0.17
C GLY A 175 -19.31 17.23 1.67
N THR A 176 -18.30 16.71 2.38
CA THR A 176 -18.41 16.38 3.80
C THR A 176 -18.16 17.60 4.68
N SER A 177 -19.01 17.81 5.68
CA SER A 177 -18.87 18.91 6.65
C SER A 177 -17.58 18.80 7.46
N GLU A 178 -17.08 19.92 7.97
CA GLU A 178 -15.82 19.97 8.73
C GLU A 178 -15.85 19.08 9.98
N ALA A 179 -16.93 19.16 10.76
CA ALA A 179 -17.10 18.31 11.95
C ALA A 179 -17.07 16.81 11.59
N ALA A 180 -17.71 16.41 10.48
CA ALA A 180 -17.68 15.02 10.02
C ALA A 180 -16.28 14.62 9.53
N ARG A 181 -15.54 15.50 8.84
CA ARG A 181 -14.15 15.23 8.44
C ARG A 181 -13.23 15.01 9.65
N ILE A 182 -13.39 15.81 10.70
CA ILE A 182 -12.64 15.64 11.95
C ILE A 182 -12.95 14.28 12.58
N ALA A 183 -14.24 13.95 12.74
CA ALA A 183 -14.66 12.67 13.31
C ALA A 183 -14.11 11.49 12.50
N ILE A 184 -14.27 11.51 11.18
CA ILE A 184 -13.77 10.47 10.26
C ILE A 184 -12.25 10.35 10.38
N LYS A 185 -11.51 11.46 10.39
CA LYS A 185 -10.05 11.46 10.53
C LYS A 185 -9.61 10.79 11.83
N GLN A 186 -10.27 11.08 12.95
CA GLN A 186 -9.91 10.48 14.25
C GLN A 186 -10.25 8.99 14.30
N THR A 187 -11.41 8.58 13.80
CA THR A 187 -11.77 7.15 13.70
C THR A 187 -10.80 6.41 12.81
N TRP A 188 -10.45 6.98 11.67
CA TRP A 188 -9.51 6.38 10.72
C TRP A 188 -8.10 6.24 11.32
N ARG A 189 -7.64 7.26 12.05
CA ARG A 189 -6.37 7.23 12.78
C ARG A 189 -6.34 6.17 13.87
N ALA A 190 -7.42 6.01 14.63
CA ALA A 190 -7.51 4.96 15.65
C ALA A 190 -7.43 3.57 15.02
N MET A 191 -8.13 3.36 13.91
CA MET A 191 -8.06 2.11 13.14
C MET A 191 -6.65 1.86 12.60
N ALA A 192 -6.01 2.87 12.01
CA ALA A 192 -4.65 2.78 11.51
C ALA A 192 -3.66 2.42 12.61
N LEU A 193 -3.75 3.07 13.78
CA LEU A 193 -2.89 2.77 14.92
C LEU A 193 -3.04 1.30 15.37
N ALA A 194 -4.28 0.80 15.47
CA ALA A 194 -4.53 -0.59 15.83
C ALA A 194 -3.87 -1.57 14.84
N VAL A 195 -4.04 -1.34 13.54
CA VAL A 195 -3.39 -2.12 12.47
C VAL A 195 -1.87 -2.07 12.57
N ILE A 196 -1.30 -0.87 12.70
CA ILE A 196 0.15 -0.65 12.77
C ILE A 196 0.75 -1.38 13.98
N VAL A 197 0.06 -1.37 15.14
CA VAL A 197 0.51 -2.09 16.33
C VAL A 197 0.48 -3.60 16.12
N VAL A 198 -0.57 -4.15 15.51
CA VAL A 198 -0.64 -5.58 15.18
C VAL A 198 0.52 -5.98 14.28
N VAL A 199 0.77 -5.21 13.21
CA VAL A 199 1.89 -5.45 12.29
C VAL A 199 3.24 -5.36 13.02
N ALA A 200 3.44 -4.37 13.89
CA ALA A 200 4.67 -4.23 14.65
C ALA A 200 4.92 -5.43 15.59
N ILE A 201 3.87 -5.99 16.18
CA ILE A 201 3.97 -7.18 17.04
C ILE A 201 4.35 -8.40 16.19
N ASP A 202 3.58 -8.65 15.13
CA ASP A 202 3.67 -9.82 14.26
C ASP A 202 4.99 -9.89 13.48
N HIS A 203 5.46 -8.73 13.00
CA HIS A 203 6.63 -8.61 12.14
C HIS A 203 7.87 -8.08 12.87
N GLY A 204 7.75 -7.81 14.17
CA GLY A 204 8.81 -7.19 14.97
C GLY A 204 10.14 -7.94 14.99
N ARG A 205 10.13 -9.27 14.82
CA ARG A 205 11.37 -10.05 14.69
C ARG A 205 12.08 -9.78 13.37
N ALA A 206 11.35 -9.75 12.24
CA ALA A 206 11.91 -9.42 10.93
C ALA A 206 12.39 -7.96 10.90
N LEU A 207 11.61 -7.04 11.45
CA LEU A 207 12.01 -5.64 11.61
C LEU A 207 13.29 -5.51 12.44
N GLY A 208 13.41 -6.29 13.52
CA GLY A 208 14.62 -6.33 14.35
C GLY A 208 15.87 -6.79 13.60
N VAL A 209 15.74 -7.80 12.73
CA VAL A 209 16.84 -8.24 11.84
C VAL A 209 17.29 -7.09 10.94
N CYS A 210 16.36 -6.25 10.49
CA CYS A 210 16.64 -5.06 9.70
C CYS A 210 16.99 -3.81 10.53
N GLY A 211 17.28 -3.94 11.83
CA GLY A 211 17.66 -2.82 12.69
C GLY A 211 16.52 -1.86 13.07
N VAL A 212 15.26 -2.24 12.87
CA VAL A 212 14.08 -1.44 13.20
C VAL A 212 13.36 -2.02 14.42
N SER A 213 13.30 -1.25 15.50
CA SER A 213 12.50 -1.64 16.67
C SER A 213 11.00 -1.51 16.39
N ARG A 214 10.18 -2.30 17.10
CA ARG A 214 8.71 -2.21 17.02
C ARG A 214 8.21 -0.79 17.30
N ARG A 215 8.75 -0.13 18.33
CA ARG A 215 8.38 1.25 18.69
C ARG A 215 8.68 2.21 17.56
N ARG A 216 9.88 2.12 16.97
CA ARG A 216 10.26 2.96 15.84
C ARG A 216 9.34 2.74 14.64
N PHE A 217 9.03 1.48 14.33
CA PHE A 217 8.08 1.16 13.27
C PHE A 217 6.71 1.80 13.52
N VAL A 218 6.15 1.68 14.72
CA VAL A 218 4.85 2.29 15.06
C VAL A 218 4.91 3.82 14.92
N THR A 219 5.90 4.47 15.52
CA THR A 219 6.05 5.94 15.48
C THR A 219 6.22 6.45 14.04
N ASP A 220 7.09 5.83 13.24
CA ASP A 220 7.32 6.27 11.86
C ASP A 220 6.07 6.05 11.01
N THR A 221 5.39 4.90 11.16
CA THR A 221 4.21 4.58 10.34
C THR A 221 3.01 5.45 10.69
N ILE A 222 2.78 5.74 11.98
CA ILE A 222 1.68 6.64 12.38
C ILE A 222 1.94 8.08 11.91
N GLN A 223 3.20 8.52 11.86
CA GLN A 223 3.55 9.84 11.31
C GLN A 223 3.21 9.92 9.82
N ILE A 224 3.62 8.91 9.03
CA ILE A 224 3.28 8.83 7.59
C ILE A 224 1.76 8.84 7.40
N PHE A 225 1.02 8.10 8.25
CA PHE A 225 -0.42 8.08 8.21
C PHE A 225 -1.04 9.44 8.56
N ASP A 226 -0.53 10.12 9.59
CA ASP A 226 -1.03 11.43 10.01
C ASP A 226 -0.83 12.50 8.92
N ASP A 227 0.30 12.46 8.21
CA ASP A 227 0.57 13.33 7.06
C ASP A 227 -0.37 13.02 5.88
N THR A 228 -0.62 11.73 5.62
CA THR A 228 -1.55 11.24 4.59
C THR A 228 -2.98 11.68 4.89
N ALA A 229 -3.47 11.43 6.11
CA ALA A 229 -4.81 11.79 6.54
C ALA A 229 -5.00 13.32 6.56
N THR A 230 -3.97 14.07 6.96
CA THR A 230 -3.99 15.54 6.86
C THR A 230 -4.11 15.99 5.41
N SER A 231 -3.36 15.38 4.49
CA SER A 231 -3.44 15.68 3.06
C SER A 231 -4.82 15.38 2.45
N VAL A 232 -5.50 14.33 2.93
CA VAL A 232 -6.88 13.99 2.51
C VAL A 232 -7.90 15.03 2.94
N PHE A 233 -7.79 15.56 4.16
CA PHE A 233 -8.79 16.48 4.71
C PHE A 233 -8.42 17.96 4.58
N SER A 234 -7.21 18.27 4.10
CA SER A 234 -6.79 19.65 3.82
C SER A 234 -7.66 20.28 2.75
N LEU A 235 -8.14 21.49 3.03
CA LEU A 235 -8.79 22.32 2.01
C LEU A 235 -7.77 22.67 0.91
N PRO A 236 -8.21 22.86 -0.36
CA PRO A 236 -7.39 23.57 -1.32
C PRO A 236 -7.04 24.94 -0.72
N ARG A 237 -5.75 25.30 -0.68
CA ARG A 237 -5.39 26.68 -0.34
C ARG A 237 -6.02 27.58 -1.41
N THR A 238 -6.93 28.46 -1.01
CA THR A 238 -7.36 29.57 -1.84
C THR A 238 -6.24 30.60 -1.87
N SER A 239 -5.31 30.43 -2.81
CA SER A 239 -4.26 31.36 -3.20
C SER A 239 -3.98 31.01 -4.66
N ASP A 240 -4.42 31.75 -5.69
CA ASP A 240 -4.51 33.20 -5.82
C ASP A 240 -5.86 33.69 -6.38
N ARG A 241 -6.48 34.63 -5.67
CA ARG A 241 -7.17 35.76 -6.31
C ARG A 241 -6.40 37.00 -5.92
N GLN A 242 -5.53 37.45 -6.82
CA GLN A 242 -5.18 38.86 -7.02
C GLN A 242 -4.70 38.99 -8.46
#